data_AF-A0A0T1RZN8-F1
#
_entry.id   AF-A0A0T1RZN8-F1
#
_cell.length_a   1.000
_cell.length_b   1.000
_cell.length_c   1.000
_cell.angle_alpha   90.00
_cell.angle_beta   90.00
_cell.angle_gamma   90.00
#
_symmetry.space_group_name_H-M   'P 1'
#
loop_
_entity.id
_entity.type
_entity.pdbx_description
1 polymer ?
#
loop_
_entity_poly.entity_id
_entity_poly.type
_entity_poly.pdbx_seq_one_letter_code
_entity_poly.pdbx_strand_id
1 'polypeptide(L)'
;MKIAFVGKGGSGKTTLSSLFIRHLAANEAPVVAVDADINQHLGAALGLPDAEAAALPAMGAHLPLIKEYLRGTNPRIASADTMIKTTPPGEGSRLLRVREENPVYEACARPVVLDDGEIRLMATGPFTESDLGVSCYHSKVGAVELCLNHLVDGADEYVVVDMTAGSDSFASGLFTRFDMTFLVAEPTRKGVSVYRQYKEYARDFGVALKVVGNKVQGEDDLDFLRAEVGEDLLVTVGHSDWVRAMEKGRPPRFELLEADNRMSLQALQDAADDSYADRDWDRYTRQMVHFHLRNAESWGNAKTGADLAAQIDPGFVLAERLSAAQPA
;
A
#
# COMPACT_ATOMS: atom_id res chain seq x y z
N MET A 1 0.28 -10.96 1.44
CA MET A 1 0.39 -9.89 2.43
C MET A 1 0.24 -8.53 1.80
N LYS A 2 -0.54 -7.66 2.43
CA LYS A 2 -0.73 -6.25 2.09
C LYS A 2 0.12 -5.42 3.05
N ILE A 3 1.12 -4.72 2.54
CA ILE A 3 2.13 -4.01 3.33
C ILE A 3 2.11 -2.53 2.96
N ALA A 4 2.13 -1.65 3.95
CA ALA A 4 2.28 -0.21 3.74
C ALA A 4 3.60 0.31 4.31
N PHE A 5 4.27 1.17 3.55
CA PHE A 5 5.34 2.02 4.07
C PHE A 5 4.80 3.44 4.26
N VAL A 6 4.86 3.93 5.50
CA VAL A 6 4.36 5.25 5.89
C VAL A 6 5.42 6.00 6.70
N GLY A 7 5.27 7.30 6.86
CA GLY A 7 6.23 8.15 7.60
C GLY A 7 6.25 9.60 7.12
N LYS A 8 6.99 10.44 7.84
CA LYS A 8 7.13 11.86 7.51
C LYS A 8 7.71 12.06 6.10
N GLY A 9 7.38 13.17 5.44
CA GLY A 9 8.10 13.61 4.24
C GLY A 9 9.62 13.65 4.48
N GLY A 10 10.40 13.03 3.60
CA GLY A 10 11.85 12.95 3.70
C GLY A 10 12.41 11.91 4.70
N SER A 11 11.57 11.10 5.36
CA SER A 11 12.05 10.07 6.29
C SER A 11 12.75 8.88 5.61
N GLY A 12 12.62 8.73 4.29
CA GLY A 12 13.21 7.64 3.51
C GLY A 12 12.28 6.45 3.26
N LYS A 13 10.95 6.66 3.29
CA LYS A 13 9.93 5.63 3.00
C LYS A 13 10.16 4.94 1.66
N THR A 14 10.16 5.71 0.57
CA THR A 14 10.31 5.21 -0.79
C THR A 14 11.60 4.42 -0.98
N THR A 15 12.69 4.87 -0.36
CA THR A 15 13.97 4.16 -0.34
C THR A 15 13.86 2.82 0.40
N LEU A 16 13.23 2.79 1.57
CA LEU A 16 13.04 1.54 2.33
C LEU A 16 12.04 0.59 1.67
N SER A 17 10.96 1.10 1.08
CA SER A 17 10.01 0.30 0.32
C SER A 17 10.67 -0.29 -0.94
N SER A 18 11.52 0.48 -1.64
CA SER A 18 12.25 -0.04 -2.81
C SER A 18 13.27 -1.12 -2.42
N LEU A 19 14.00 -0.94 -1.31
CA LEU A 19 14.88 -1.96 -0.75
C LEU A 19 14.12 -3.23 -0.38
N PHE A 20 12.97 -3.09 0.27
CA PHE A 20 12.13 -4.22 0.64
C PHE A 20 11.55 -4.94 -0.57
N ILE A 21 11.10 -4.22 -1.61
CA ILE A 21 10.63 -4.82 -2.87
C ILE A 21 11.78 -5.60 -3.55
N ARG A 22 13.00 -5.06 -3.57
CA ARG A 22 14.17 -5.76 -4.12
C ARG A 22 14.51 -7.02 -3.31
N HIS A 23 14.39 -6.97 -1.99
CA HIS A 23 14.56 -8.13 -1.11
C HIS A 23 13.55 -9.24 -1.44
N LEU A 24 12.27 -8.88 -1.56
CA LEU A 24 11.23 -9.83 -1.94
C LEU A 24 11.46 -10.41 -3.34
N ALA A 25 11.84 -9.58 -4.32
CA ALA A 25 12.14 -10.02 -5.67
C ALA A 25 13.36 -10.97 -5.72
N ALA A 26 14.40 -10.69 -4.94
CA ALA A 26 15.58 -11.56 -4.83
C ALA A 26 15.26 -12.91 -4.16
N ASN A 27 14.21 -12.96 -3.34
CA ASN A 27 13.66 -14.18 -2.75
C ASN A 27 12.60 -14.85 -3.65
N GLU A 28 12.49 -14.45 -4.93
CA GLU A 28 11.55 -14.99 -5.92
C GLU A 28 10.07 -14.86 -5.52
N ALA A 29 9.76 -13.94 -4.60
CA ALA A 29 8.40 -13.70 -4.15
C ALA A 29 7.61 -12.86 -5.17
N PRO A 30 6.33 -13.18 -5.47
CA PRO A 30 5.52 -12.34 -6.34
C PRO A 30 5.12 -11.04 -5.66
N VAL A 31 5.48 -9.92 -6.30
CA VAL A 31 5.25 -8.58 -5.77
C VAL A 31 4.44 -7.72 -6.72
N VAL A 32 3.38 -7.11 -6.19
CA VAL A 32 2.75 -5.91 -6.77
C VAL A 32 3.18 -4.71 -5.93
N ALA A 33 4.04 -3.87 -6.49
CA ALA A 33 4.44 -2.61 -5.90
C ALA A 33 3.50 -1.50 -6.36
N VAL A 34 3.06 -0.65 -5.45
CA VAL A 34 2.16 0.47 -5.73
C VAL A 34 2.74 1.77 -5.20
N ASP A 35 2.99 2.71 -6.10
CA ASP A 35 3.37 4.08 -5.75
C ASP A 35 2.11 4.93 -5.47
N ALA A 36 1.84 5.15 -4.19
CA ALA A 36 0.76 6.00 -3.70
C ALA A 36 1.29 7.22 -2.92
N ASP A 37 2.55 7.64 -3.17
CA ASP A 37 3.10 8.90 -2.67
C ASP A 37 2.83 10.02 -3.70
N ILE A 38 2.53 11.24 -3.24
CA ILE A 38 2.25 12.37 -4.13
C ILE A 38 3.42 12.70 -5.06
N ASN A 39 4.65 12.41 -4.62
CA ASN A 39 5.85 12.69 -5.39
C ASN A 39 6.16 11.60 -6.43
N GLN A 40 5.53 10.43 -6.33
CA GLN A 40 5.65 9.32 -7.29
C GLN A 40 7.12 8.94 -7.63
N HIS A 41 7.93 8.68 -6.61
CA HIS A 41 9.37 8.39 -6.75
C HIS A 41 9.72 6.89 -6.76
N LEU A 42 8.77 5.99 -6.52
CA LEU A 42 9.05 4.57 -6.35
C LEU A 42 9.60 3.94 -7.63
N GLY A 43 9.09 4.32 -8.81
CA GLY A 43 9.59 3.82 -10.09
C GLY A 43 11.08 4.12 -10.30
N ALA A 44 11.51 5.36 -10.03
CA ALA A 44 12.90 5.75 -10.10
C ALA A 44 13.76 5.03 -9.03
N ALA A 45 13.24 4.86 -7.80
CA ALA A 45 13.92 4.11 -6.74
C ALA A 45 14.08 2.61 -7.08
N LEU A 46 13.18 2.06 -7.89
CA LEU A 46 13.28 0.71 -8.44
C LEU A 46 14.21 0.63 -9.67
N GLY A 47 14.74 1.75 -10.14
CA GLY A 47 15.77 1.80 -11.19
C GLY A 47 15.21 2.07 -12.58
N LEU A 48 13.92 2.42 -12.71
CA LEU A 48 13.39 2.89 -13.98
C LEU A 48 14.03 4.24 -14.36
N PRO A 49 14.36 4.46 -15.64
CA PRO A 49 14.70 5.78 -16.13
C PRO A 49 13.57 6.77 -15.85
N ASP A 50 13.89 8.04 -15.55
CA ASP A 50 12.90 9.08 -15.21
C ASP A 50 11.76 9.18 -16.24
N ALA A 51 12.09 9.04 -17.53
CA ALA A 51 11.11 9.08 -18.61
C ALA A 51 10.12 7.89 -18.57
N GLU A 52 10.59 6.70 -18.19
CA GLU A 52 9.75 5.52 -18.05
C GLU A 52 8.91 5.58 -16.76
N ALA A 53 9.51 6.02 -15.66
CA ALA A 53 8.82 6.25 -14.40
C ALA A 53 7.69 7.28 -14.56
N ALA A 54 7.94 8.38 -15.27
CA ALA A 54 6.94 9.41 -15.56
C ALA A 54 5.84 8.93 -16.53
N ALA A 55 6.11 7.91 -17.35
CA ALA A 55 5.17 7.34 -18.30
C ALA A 55 4.32 6.19 -17.72
N LEU A 56 4.48 5.86 -16.43
CA LEU A 56 3.65 4.87 -15.76
C LEU A 56 2.16 5.25 -15.87
N PRO A 57 1.27 4.30 -16.24
CA PRO A 57 -0.15 4.59 -16.30
C PRO A 57 -0.70 4.96 -14.93
N ALA A 58 -1.33 6.13 -14.85
CA ALA A 58 -1.99 6.57 -13.64
C ALA A 58 -3.26 5.74 -13.39
N MET A 59 -3.31 5.00 -12.29
CA MET A 59 -4.51 4.24 -11.90
C MET A 59 -5.78 5.11 -11.89
N GLY A 60 -5.65 6.39 -11.49
CA GLY A 60 -6.73 7.37 -11.50
C GLY A 60 -7.37 7.58 -12.87
N ALA A 61 -6.59 7.51 -13.96
CA ALA A 61 -7.07 7.65 -15.33
C ALA A 61 -7.85 6.41 -15.81
N HIS A 62 -7.66 5.27 -15.16
CA HIS A 62 -8.32 4.00 -15.47
C HIS A 62 -9.44 3.65 -14.48
N LEU A 63 -9.87 4.58 -13.62
CA LEU A 63 -10.91 4.36 -12.62
C LEU A 63 -12.21 3.75 -13.17
N PRO A 64 -12.78 4.19 -14.32
CA PRO A 64 -13.97 3.57 -14.88
C PRO A 64 -13.75 2.07 -15.20
N LEU A 65 -12.61 1.72 -15.78
CA LEU A 65 -12.24 0.33 -16.08
C LEU A 65 -12.06 -0.49 -14.80
N ILE A 66 -11.35 0.05 -13.81
CA ILE A 66 -11.15 -0.61 -12.52
C ILE A 66 -12.49 -0.91 -11.86
N LYS A 67 -13.36 0.09 -11.76
CA LYS A 67 -14.68 -0.06 -11.14
C LYS A 67 -15.54 -1.08 -11.87
N GLU A 68 -15.62 -1.00 -13.20
CA GLU A 68 -16.45 -1.93 -13.97
C GLU A 68 -15.94 -3.37 -13.86
N TYR A 69 -14.63 -3.57 -13.88
CA TYR A 69 -14.04 -4.88 -13.66
C TYR A 69 -14.37 -5.44 -12.26
N LEU A 70 -14.11 -4.65 -11.20
CA LEU A 70 -14.34 -5.07 -9.80
C LEU A 70 -15.82 -5.29 -9.47
N ARG A 71 -16.71 -4.47 -10.06
CA ARG A 71 -18.16 -4.62 -9.95
C ARG A 71 -18.61 -6.02 -10.36
N GLY A 72 -18.04 -6.54 -11.46
CA GLY A 72 -18.43 -7.83 -12.02
C GLY A 72 -19.94 -7.90 -12.27
N THR A 73 -20.57 -8.96 -11.77
CA THR A 73 -22.02 -9.18 -11.84
C THR A 73 -22.74 -8.85 -10.54
N ASN A 74 -22.10 -8.13 -9.61
CA ASN A 74 -22.67 -7.84 -8.30
C ASN A 74 -24.02 -7.11 -8.42
N PRO A 75 -25.13 -7.73 -7.99
CA PRO A 75 -26.47 -7.18 -8.19
C PRO A 75 -26.76 -5.97 -7.27
N ARG A 76 -25.98 -5.78 -6.21
CA ARG A 76 -26.11 -4.66 -5.27
C ARG A 76 -25.44 -3.39 -5.78
N ILE A 77 -24.56 -3.51 -6.79
CA ILE A 77 -23.88 -2.38 -7.42
C ILE A 77 -24.45 -2.20 -8.83
N ALA A 78 -25.47 -1.35 -8.94
CA ALA A 78 -26.20 -1.14 -10.19
C ALA A 78 -25.34 -0.55 -11.32
N SER A 79 -24.35 0.28 -10.98
CA SER A 79 -23.40 0.89 -11.93
C SER A 79 -22.06 1.21 -11.25
N ALA A 80 -20.96 1.10 -11.99
CA ALA A 80 -19.64 1.56 -11.59
C ALA A 80 -19.64 3.04 -11.16
N ASP A 81 -20.53 3.87 -11.70
CA ASP A 81 -20.63 5.30 -11.33
C ASP A 81 -21.01 5.50 -9.86
N THR A 82 -21.73 4.53 -9.28
CA THR A 82 -22.13 4.55 -7.86
C THR A 82 -21.06 3.97 -6.94
N MET A 83 -19.98 3.40 -7.47
CA MET A 83 -18.88 2.91 -6.65
C MET A 83 -18.01 4.07 -6.16
N ILE A 84 -17.69 4.06 -4.88
CA ILE A 84 -16.70 4.95 -4.26
C ILE A 84 -15.50 4.12 -3.79
N LYS A 85 -14.41 4.77 -3.40
CA LYS A 85 -13.15 4.10 -3.00
C LYS A 85 -13.31 3.07 -1.87
N THR A 86 -14.34 3.23 -1.04
CA THR A 86 -14.67 2.33 0.07
C THR A 86 -15.72 1.27 -0.28
N THR A 87 -16.26 1.24 -1.50
CA THR A 87 -17.30 0.26 -1.88
C THR A 87 -16.75 -1.16 -1.70
N PRO A 88 -17.40 -2.00 -0.86
CA PRO A 88 -16.94 -3.36 -0.60
C PRO A 88 -17.33 -4.33 -1.73
N PRO A 89 -16.60 -5.44 -1.92
CA PRO A 89 -17.07 -6.56 -2.71
C PRO A 89 -18.29 -7.23 -2.06
N GLY A 90 -19.07 -7.92 -2.90
CA GLY A 90 -20.16 -8.79 -2.50
C GLY A 90 -20.28 -9.97 -3.48
N GLU A 91 -21.34 -10.76 -3.35
CA GLU A 91 -21.64 -11.81 -4.34
C GLU A 91 -21.67 -11.21 -5.76
N GLY A 92 -20.95 -11.84 -6.70
CA GLY A 92 -20.81 -11.39 -8.09
C GLY A 92 -19.70 -10.37 -8.35
N SER A 93 -19.09 -9.76 -7.33
CA SER A 93 -17.90 -8.92 -7.51
C SER A 93 -16.70 -9.74 -7.99
N ARG A 94 -15.86 -9.16 -8.85
CA ARG A 94 -14.54 -9.75 -9.16
C ARG A 94 -13.54 -9.39 -8.07
N LEU A 95 -12.60 -10.29 -7.82
CA LEU A 95 -11.55 -10.11 -6.83
C LEU A 95 -10.20 -10.14 -7.55
N LEU A 96 -9.27 -9.28 -7.15
CA LEU A 96 -7.93 -9.24 -7.71
C LEU A 96 -7.02 -10.25 -6.99
N ARG A 97 -6.10 -10.84 -7.74
CA ARG A 97 -5.06 -11.75 -7.24
C ARG A 97 -3.69 -11.22 -7.58
N VAL A 98 -2.69 -11.52 -6.76
CA VAL A 98 -1.31 -11.10 -7.03
C VAL A 98 -0.76 -11.82 -8.25
N ARG A 99 -0.97 -13.15 -8.36
CA ARG A 99 -0.46 -14.00 -9.44
C ARG A 99 -1.48 -14.24 -10.57
N GLU A 100 -2.16 -13.20 -11.04
CA GLU A 100 -3.05 -13.34 -12.21
C GLU A 100 -2.75 -12.31 -13.29
N GLU A 101 -3.25 -12.59 -14.48
CA GLU A 101 -3.44 -11.58 -15.52
C GLU A 101 -4.89 -11.12 -15.50
N ASN A 102 -5.11 -9.80 -15.50
CA ASN A 102 -6.44 -9.22 -15.55
C ASN A 102 -6.40 -7.85 -16.26
N PRO A 103 -7.55 -7.34 -16.73
CA PRO A 103 -7.62 -6.05 -17.41
C PRO A 103 -7.12 -4.86 -16.59
N VAL A 104 -7.20 -4.92 -15.26
CA VAL A 104 -6.68 -3.85 -14.38
C VAL A 104 -5.15 -3.81 -14.44
N TYR A 105 -4.49 -4.96 -14.34
CA TYR A 105 -3.03 -5.06 -14.44
C TYR A 105 -2.53 -4.77 -15.85
N GLU A 106 -3.22 -5.25 -16.89
CA GLU A 106 -2.89 -4.91 -18.27
C GLU A 106 -2.90 -3.38 -18.50
N ALA A 107 -3.92 -2.70 -17.97
CA ALA A 107 -4.05 -1.25 -18.11
C ALA A 107 -3.06 -0.47 -17.24
N CYS A 108 -2.86 -0.90 -15.99
CA CYS A 108 -2.26 -0.06 -14.95
C CYS A 108 -0.88 -0.51 -14.45
N ALA A 109 -0.47 -1.76 -14.68
CA ALA A 109 0.79 -2.30 -14.20
C ALA A 109 1.85 -2.34 -15.29
N ARG A 110 3.11 -2.19 -14.89
CA ARG A 110 4.27 -2.41 -15.76
C ARG A 110 5.24 -3.38 -15.08
N PRO A 111 5.78 -4.37 -15.81
CA PRO A 111 6.83 -5.22 -15.26
C PRO A 111 8.10 -4.39 -15.04
N VAL A 112 8.77 -4.62 -13.92
CA VAL A 112 10.06 -4.02 -13.59
C VAL A 112 11.00 -5.14 -13.20
N VAL A 113 12.10 -5.26 -13.94
CA VAL A 113 13.15 -6.25 -13.67
C VAL A 113 14.10 -5.67 -12.61
N LEU A 114 14.27 -6.42 -11.52
CA LEU A 114 15.15 -6.10 -10.40
C LEU A 114 16.18 -7.22 -10.26
N ASP A 115 17.38 -6.98 -10.81
CA ASP A 115 18.41 -8.01 -10.99
C ASP A 115 17.86 -9.23 -11.75
N ASP A 116 17.70 -10.37 -11.08
CA ASP A 116 17.21 -11.63 -11.66
C ASP A 116 15.69 -11.85 -11.42
N GLY A 117 15.04 -10.97 -10.63
CA GLY A 117 13.60 -11.04 -10.33
C GLY A 117 12.77 -10.03 -11.14
N GLU A 118 11.46 -10.25 -11.20
CA GLU A 118 10.50 -9.34 -11.85
C GLU A 118 9.33 -9.05 -10.90
N ILE A 119 8.91 -7.79 -10.86
CA ILE A 119 7.76 -7.33 -10.06
C ILE A 119 6.80 -6.52 -10.94
N ARG A 120 5.54 -6.40 -10.52
CA ARG A 120 4.57 -5.50 -11.16
C ARG A 120 4.55 -4.16 -10.43
N LEU A 121 4.84 -3.07 -11.13
CA LEU A 121 4.74 -1.71 -10.60
C LEU A 121 3.48 -1.02 -11.10
N MET A 122 2.73 -0.43 -10.17
CA MET A 122 1.56 0.42 -10.43
C MET A 122 1.77 1.78 -9.76
N ALA A 123 1.10 2.81 -10.26
CA ALA A 123 1.26 4.19 -9.81
C ALA A 123 -0.09 4.90 -9.75
N THR A 124 -0.36 5.69 -8.71
CA THR A 124 -1.58 6.52 -8.67
C THR A 124 -1.55 7.64 -9.70
N GLY A 125 -0.34 8.01 -10.15
CA GLY A 125 -0.07 9.06 -11.12
C GLY A 125 0.19 10.42 -10.48
N PRO A 126 1.01 11.28 -11.12
CA PRO A 126 1.36 12.59 -10.58
C PRO A 126 0.15 13.52 -10.56
N PHE A 127 0.19 14.55 -9.72
CA PHE A 127 -0.81 15.62 -9.73
C PHE A 127 -0.66 16.44 -11.03
N THR A 128 -1.72 16.55 -11.83
CA THR A 128 -1.66 17.32 -13.09
C THR A 128 -2.22 18.73 -12.88
N GLU A 129 -1.95 19.65 -13.82
CA GLU A 129 -2.50 21.01 -13.73
C GLU A 129 -4.04 21.04 -13.71
N SER A 130 -4.70 20.06 -14.32
CA SER A 130 -6.15 19.89 -14.26
C SER A 130 -6.68 19.50 -12.88
N ASP A 131 -5.80 19.01 -11.98
CA ASP A 131 -6.16 18.67 -10.60
C ASP A 131 -5.98 19.86 -9.65
N LEU A 132 -5.18 20.87 -10.03
CA LEU A 132 -4.91 22.07 -9.22
C LEU A 132 -6.19 22.89 -8.99
N GLY A 133 -6.65 22.89 -7.74
CA GLY A 133 -7.83 23.66 -7.31
C GLY A 133 -9.18 22.98 -7.58
N VAL A 134 -9.20 21.77 -8.15
CA VAL A 134 -10.45 21.07 -8.54
C VAL A 134 -10.58 19.70 -7.86
N SER A 135 -9.50 18.93 -7.73
CA SER A 135 -9.50 17.57 -7.19
C SER A 135 -8.52 17.43 -6.04
N CYS A 136 -8.99 17.02 -4.87
CA CYS A 136 -8.09 16.71 -3.75
C CYS A 136 -7.35 15.38 -4.03
N TYR A 137 -6.07 15.25 -3.63
CA TYR A 137 -5.23 14.05 -3.83
C TYR A 137 -5.89 12.75 -3.34
N HIS A 138 -6.84 12.86 -2.39
CA HIS A 138 -7.77 11.82 -1.97
C HIS A 138 -8.47 11.03 -3.09
N SER A 139 -8.66 11.62 -4.28
CA SER A 139 -9.27 10.94 -5.42
C SER A 139 -8.33 9.93 -6.09
N LYS A 140 -7.01 10.15 -6.04
CA LYS A 140 -6.02 9.30 -6.73
C LYS A 140 -5.68 8.04 -5.95
N VAL A 141 -5.51 8.15 -4.63
CA VAL A 141 -5.32 6.99 -3.75
C VAL A 141 -6.60 6.12 -3.68
N GLY A 142 -7.75 6.67 -4.07
CA GLY A 142 -9.01 5.95 -4.11
C GLY A 142 -9.02 4.72 -5.01
N ALA A 143 -8.23 4.72 -6.09
CA ALA A 143 -8.06 3.53 -6.94
C ALA A 143 -7.33 2.40 -6.20
N VAL A 144 -6.26 2.75 -5.45
CA VAL A 144 -5.49 1.79 -4.65
C VAL A 144 -6.35 1.19 -3.55
N GLU A 145 -7.08 2.04 -2.82
CA GLU A 145 -8.00 1.58 -1.77
C GLU A 145 -9.09 0.65 -2.32
N LEU A 146 -9.68 1.00 -3.47
CA LEU A 146 -10.69 0.17 -4.09
C LEU A 146 -10.13 -1.18 -4.53
N CYS A 147 -8.92 -1.21 -5.12
CA CYS A 147 -8.23 -2.46 -5.45
C CYS A 147 -7.93 -3.28 -4.20
N LEU A 148 -7.41 -2.69 -3.12
CA LEU A 148 -7.11 -3.39 -1.87
C LEU A 148 -8.35 -3.99 -1.21
N ASN A 149 -9.50 -3.31 -1.28
CA ASN A 149 -10.80 -3.81 -0.83
C ASN A 149 -11.26 -5.06 -1.59
N HIS A 150 -10.83 -5.23 -2.83
CA HIS A 150 -11.18 -6.35 -3.69
C HIS A 150 -10.01 -7.34 -3.91
N LEU A 151 -8.87 -7.15 -3.24
CA LEU A 151 -7.69 -8.00 -3.43
C LEU A 151 -7.65 -9.14 -2.42
N VAL A 152 -7.40 -10.35 -2.92
CA VAL A 152 -7.20 -11.57 -2.13
C VAL A 152 -5.85 -12.17 -2.49
N ASP A 153 -4.87 -11.90 -1.65
CA ASP A 153 -3.52 -12.46 -1.70
C ASP A 153 -3.40 -13.77 -0.87
N GLY A 154 -2.54 -14.68 -1.33
CA GLY A 154 -2.14 -15.89 -0.62
C GLY A 154 -0.90 -15.71 0.26
N ALA A 155 -0.49 -16.81 0.89
CA ALA A 155 0.83 -16.91 1.52
C ALA A 155 1.93 -16.66 0.48
N ASP A 156 3.02 -16.00 0.88
CA ASP A 156 4.17 -15.66 0.03
C ASP A 156 3.88 -14.77 -1.20
N GLU A 157 2.70 -14.13 -1.25
CA GLU A 157 2.37 -13.11 -2.25
C GLU A 157 2.39 -11.74 -1.58
N TYR A 158 2.95 -10.70 -2.21
CA TYR A 158 3.13 -9.41 -1.55
C TYR A 158 2.55 -8.26 -2.38
N VAL A 159 1.79 -7.40 -1.71
CA VAL A 159 1.38 -6.08 -2.23
C VAL A 159 2.04 -5.03 -1.35
N VAL A 160 3.02 -4.32 -1.89
CA VAL A 160 3.79 -3.29 -1.17
C VAL A 160 3.37 -1.92 -1.66
N VAL A 161 2.80 -1.11 -0.76
CA VAL A 161 2.30 0.23 -1.08
C VAL A 161 3.20 1.27 -0.42
N ASP A 162 3.90 2.08 -1.22
CA ASP A 162 4.61 3.26 -0.74
C ASP A 162 3.61 4.42 -0.62
N MET A 163 3.43 4.93 0.60
CA MET A 163 2.38 5.90 0.91
C MET A 163 2.95 7.11 1.65
N THR A 164 2.32 8.27 1.45
CA THR A 164 2.50 9.39 2.38
C THR A 164 1.86 9.04 3.74
N ALA A 165 2.55 9.32 4.86
CA ALA A 165 1.83 9.41 6.14
C ALA A 165 1.10 10.75 6.17
N GLY A 166 -0.12 10.73 5.64
CA GLY A 166 -1.05 11.84 5.69
C GLY A 166 -2.34 11.45 6.38
N SER A 167 -3.14 12.47 6.72
CA SER A 167 -4.56 12.34 7.06
C SER A 167 -5.35 11.53 6.02
N ASP A 168 -4.87 11.50 4.79
CA ASP A 168 -5.52 10.93 3.62
C ASP A 168 -5.81 9.43 3.78
N SER A 169 -4.88 8.66 4.37
CA SER A 169 -5.07 7.24 4.67
C SER A 169 -6.15 7.00 5.74
N PHE A 170 -6.35 7.96 6.65
CA PHE A 170 -7.34 7.90 7.72
C PHE A 170 -8.72 8.42 7.29
N ALA A 171 -8.80 9.21 6.21
CA ALA A 171 -10.06 9.79 5.73
C ALA A 171 -11.05 8.74 5.19
N SER A 172 -10.57 7.59 4.71
CA SER A 172 -11.42 6.54 4.11
C SER A 172 -11.29 5.15 4.70
N GLY A 173 -10.37 4.94 5.64
CA GLY A 173 -10.15 3.63 6.25
C GLY A 173 -9.04 2.81 5.61
N LEU A 174 -8.34 3.35 4.61
CA LEU A 174 -7.22 2.71 3.92
C LEU A 174 -6.15 2.16 4.88
N PHE A 175 -5.86 2.85 5.98
CA PHE A 175 -4.94 2.40 7.02
C PHE A 175 -5.30 1.03 7.66
N THR A 176 -6.54 0.57 7.49
CA THR A 176 -7.02 -0.73 7.99
C THR A 176 -6.99 -1.86 6.94
N ARG A 177 -6.37 -1.61 5.78
CA ARG A 177 -6.31 -2.56 4.65
C ARG A 177 -5.00 -3.33 4.56
N PHE A 178 -4.07 -3.07 5.47
CA PHE A 178 -2.73 -3.67 5.49
C PHE A 178 -2.61 -4.66 6.64
N ASP A 179 -1.94 -5.79 6.36
CA ASP A 179 -1.55 -6.76 7.38
C ASP A 179 -0.34 -6.29 8.18
N MET A 180 0.49 -5.43 7.58
CA MET A 180 1.62 -4.80 8.24
C MET A 180 1.82 -3.38 7.75
N THR A 181 1.92 -2.43 8.67
CA THR A 181 2.33 -1.07 8.39
C THR A 181 3.72 -0.82 8.96
N PHE A 182 4.69 -0.59 8.08
CA PHE A 182 6.03 -0.13 8.45
C PHE A 182 6.08 1.39 8.46
N LEU A 183 6.22 1.96 9.65
CA LEU A 183 6.37 3.39 9.84
C LEU A 183 7.86 3.77 9.92
N VAL A 184 8.32 4.50 8.92
CA VAL A 184 9.69 4.97 8.82
C VAL A 184 9.87 6.27 9.61
N ALA A 185 10.67 6.21 10.67
CA ALA A 185 10.94 7.33 11.57
C ALA A 185 12.43 7.67 11.63
N GLU A 186 12.76 8.95 11.47
CA GLU A 186 14.10 9.47 11.78
C GLU A 186 14.24 9.69 13.30
N PRO A 187 15.46 9.59 13.89
CA PRO A 187 15.73 9.82 15.32
C PRO A 187 15.62 11.31 15.68
N THR A 188 14.44 11.89 15.47
CA THR A 188 14.13 13.29 15.76
C THR A 188 12.71 13.40 16.27
N ARG A 189 12.42 14.42 17.10
CA ARG A 189 11.06 14.70 17.60
C ARG A 189 10.01 14.82 16.49
N LYS A 190 10.39 15.39 15.34
CA LYS A 190 9.51 15.51 14.16
C LYS A 190 9.34 14.20 13.41
N GLY A 191 10.35 13.32 13.43
CA GLY A 191 10.25 11.98 12.83
C GLY A 191 9.25 11.11 13.59
N VAL A 192 9.38 11.08 14.92
CA VAL A 192 8.52 10.26 15.80
C VAL A 192 7.14 10.86 16.07
N SER A 193 6.90 12.14 15.76
CA SER A 193 5.56 12.73 15.93
C SER A 193 4.51 12.10 15.02
N VAL A 194 4.92 11.70 13.80
CA VAL A 194 4.04 10.99 12.85
C VAL A 194 3.67 9.62 13.39
N TYR A 195 4.62 8.93 14.04
CA TYR A 195 4.35 7.66 14.74
C TYR A 195 3.28 7.82 15.82
N ARG A 196 3.43 8.82 16.70
CA ARG A 196 2.45 9.06 17.77
C ARG A 196 1.05 9.31 17.23
N GLN A 197 0.94 10.15 16.21
CA GLN A 197 -0.33 10.45 15.56
C GLN A 197 -0.94 9.20 14.90
N TYR A 198 -0.12 8.42 14.18
CA TYR A 198 -0.59 7.20 13.51
C TYR A 198 -1.10 6.18 14.55
N LYS A 199 -0.35 5.96 15.63
CA LYS A 199 -0.73 5.06 16.72
C LYS A 199 -2.01 5.50 17.43
N GLU A 200 -2.20 6.81 17.62
CA GLU A 200 -3.44 7.36 18.17
C GLU A 200 -4.65 7.07 17.26
N TYR A 201 -4.54 7.36 15.96
CA TYR A 201 -5.64 7.15 15.01
C TYR A 201 -5.94 5.67 14.75
N ALA A 202 -4.93 4.80 14.84
CA ALA A 202 -5.08 3.37 14.59
C ALA A 202 -5.48 2.54 15.82
N ARG A 203 -5.51 3.15 17.02
CA ARG A 203 -5.66 2.48 18.32
C ARG A 203 -6.82 1.49 18.39
N ASP A 204 -7.97 1.87 17.85
CA ASP A 204 -9.22 1.08 17.98
C ASP A 204 -9.46 0.14 16.80
N PHE A 205 -8.50 0.05 15.87
CA PHE A 205 -8.65 -0.71 14.62
C PHE A 205 -7.76 -1.95 14.54
N GLY A 206 -6.94 -2.24 15.54
CA GLY A 206 -6.11 -3.45 15.57
C GLY A 206 -5.13 -3.53 14.39
N VAL A 207 -4.60 -2.38 13.95
CA VAL A 207 -3.60 -2.31 12.88
C VAL A 207 -2.26 -2.79 13.42
N ALA A 208 -1.63 -3.73 12.73
CA ALA A 208 -0.25 -4.13 13.02
C ALA A 208 0.70 -3.03 12.50
N LEU A 209 1.40 -2.40 13.44
CA LEU A 209 2.29 -1.27 13.19
C LEU A 209 3.67 -1.60 13.76
N LYS A 210 4.70 -1.48 12.92
CA LYS A 210 6.11 -1.59 13.33
C LYS A 210 6.89 -0.40 12.82
N VAL A 211 7.88 0.05 13.58
CA VAL A 211 8.71 1.22 13.29
C VAL A 211 10.04 0.77 12.72
N VAL A 212 10.43 1.38 11.61
CA VAL A 212 11.75 1.28 11.02
C VAL A 212 12.50 2.58 11.31
N GLY A 213 13.48 2.51 12.22
CA GLY A 213 14.32 3.65 12.55
C GLY A 213 15.30 3.92 11.42
N ASN A 214 15.17 5.03 10.70
CA ASN A 214 16.02 5.33 9.55
C ASN A 214 17.00 6.46 9.82
N LYS A 215 18.14 6.44 9.14
CA LYS A 215 19.25 7.41 9.27
C LYS A 215 19.84 7.44 10.68
N VAL A 216 19.88 6.28 11.34
CA VAL A 216 20.51 6.11 12.65
C VAL A 216 22.03 6.18 12.50
N GLN A 217 22.68 7.05 13.27
CA GLN A 217 24.14 7.28 13.18
C GLN A 217 24.92 6.62 14.32
N GLY A 218 24.26 6.29 15.44
CA GLY A 218 24.91 5.65 16.59
C GLY A 218 23.94 5.33 17.72
N GLU A 219 24.48 4.99 18.89
CA GLU A 219 23.69 4.50 20.03
C GLU A 219 22.72 5.56 20.58
N ASP A 220 23.09 6.85 20.58
CA ASP A 220 22.22 7.93 21.06
C ASP A 220 20.91 8.03 20.24
N ASP A 221 20.99 7.89 18.92
CA ASP A 221 19.83 7.86 18.02
C ASP A 221 18.96 6.62 18.29
N LEU A 222 19.60 5.48 18.55
CA LEU A 222 18.92 4.22 18.85
C LEU A 222 18.19 4.29 20.20
N ASP A 223 18.84 4.83 21.22
CA ASP A 223 18.27 5.06 22.55
C ASP A 223 17.10 6.04 22.49
N PHE A 224 17.24 7.12 21.70
CA PHE A 224 16.14 8.03 21.44
C PHE A 224 14.92 7.32 20.82
N LEU A 225 15.13 6.50 19.78
CA LEU A 225 14.05 5.76 19.15
C LEU A 225 13.41 4.74 20.10
N ARG A 226 14.20 3.96 20.83
CA ARG A 226 13.71 3.02 21.86
C ARG A 226 12.84 3.73 22.90
N ALA A 227 13.27 4.90 23.37
CA ALA A 227 12.51 5.70 24.33
C ALA A 227 11.19 6.24 23.75
N GLU A 228 11.17 6.63 22.47
CA GLU A 228 10.01 7.29 21.87
C GLU A 228 8.97 6.33 21.29
N VAL A 229 9.39 5.17 20.77
CA VAL A 229 8.50 4.20 20.09
C VAL A 229 8.42 2.82 20.77
N GLY A 230 9.30 2.54 21.74
CA GLY A 230 9.26 1.32 22.54
C GLY A 230 9.35 0.03 21.71
N GLU A 231 8.51 -0.95 22.06
CA GLU A 231 8.45 -2.27 21.42
C GLU A 231 7.96 -2.26 19.96
N ASP A 232 7.50 -1.12 19.46
CA ASP A 232 7.16 -0.98 18.06
C ASP A 232 8.43 -0.84 17.19
N LEU A 233 9.59 -0.44 17.76
CA LEU A 233 10.85 -0.42 17.02
C LEU A 233 11.25 -1.84 16.60
N LEU A 234 11.20 -2.11 15.30
CA LEU A 234 11.50 -3.44 14.75
C LEU A 234 12.97 -3.54 14.35
N VAL A 235 13.44 -2.60 13.53
CA VAL A 235 14.82 -2.55 13.04
C VAL A 235 15.28 -1.10 12.87
N THR A 236 16.59 -0.93 12.76
CA THR A 236 17.21 0.36 12.43
C THR A 236 18.11 0.24 11.21
N VAL A 237 18.06 1.24 10.35
CA VAL A 237 18.87 1.38 9.14
C VAL A 237 19.70 2.66 9.24
N GLY A 238 21.00 2.51 9.01
CA GLY A 238 21.98 3.59 9.08
C GLY A 238 22.43 4.09 7.71
N HIS A 239 23.67 4.58 7.65
CA HIS A 239 24.30 4.96 6.38
C HIS A 239 24.53 3.72 5.50
N SER A 240 24.22 3.83 4.22
CA SER A 240 24.45 2.78 3.21
C SER A 240 25.04 3.39 1.96
N ASP A 241 26.17 2.84 1.52
CA ASP A 241 26.81 3.24 0.28
C ASP A 241 26.05 2.68 -0.92
N TRP A 242 25.42 1.52 -0.75
CA TRP A 242 24.52 0.94 -1.75
C TRP A 242 23.34 1.87 -2.03
N VAL A 243 22.64 2.32 -0.98
CA VAL A 243 21.53 3.27 -1.09
C VAL A 243 22.01 4.57 -1.73
N ARG A 244 23.16 5.09 -1.30
CA ARG A 244 23.71 6.33 -1.87
C ARG A 244 24.05 6.19 -3.36
N ALA A 245 24.45 5.02 -3.82
CA ALA A 245 24.70 4.75 -5.24
C ALA A 245 23.40 4.64 -6.03
N MET A 246 22.38 3.95 -5.49
CA MET A 246 21.04 3.88 -6.06
C MET A 246 20.41 5.27 -6.22
N GLU A 247 20.43 6.10 -5.19
CA GLU A 247 19.90 7.48 -5.20
C GLU A 247 20.63 8.41 -6.20
N LYS A 248 21.79 7.99 -6.71
CA LYS A 248 22.51 8.67 -7.81
C LYS A 248 22.22 8.07 -9.18
N GLY A 249 21.23 7.20 -9.29
CA GLY A 249 20.86 6.49 -10.51
C GLY A 249 21.85 5.39 -10.90
N ARG A 250 22.61 4.85 -9.95
CA ARG A 250 23.63 3.83 -10.18
C ARG A 250 23.49 2.66 -9.20
N PRO A 251 22.33 1.98 -9.14
CA PRO A 251 22.14 0.87 -8.22
C PRO A 251 23.15 -0.25 -8.55
N PRO A 252 23.99 -0.69 -7.58
CA PRO A 252 24.72 -1.95 -7.70
C PRO A 252 23.75 -3.14 -7.69
N ARG A 253 24.23 -4.35 -8.02
CA ARG A 253 23.44 -5.58 -7.80
C ARG A 253 22.98 -5.64 -6.34
N PHE A 254 21.74 -6.07 -6.10
CA PHE A 254 21.14 -6.09 -4.76
C PHE A 254 21.88 -7.02 -3.80
N GLU A 255 22.49 -8.11 -4.29
CA GLU A 255 23.32 -9.02 -3.50
C GLU A 255 24.51 -8.34 -2.79
N LEU A 256 24.92 -7.16 -3.25
CA LEU A 256 25.99 -6.35 -2.68
C LEU A 256 25.52 -5.40 -1.57
N LEU A 257 24.21 -5.37 -1.26
CA LEU A 257 23.68 -4.61 -0.12
C LEU A 257 24.35 -5.09 1.17
N GLU A 258 24.63 -4.14 2.07
CA GLU A 258 25.33 -4.43 3.33
C GLU A 258 24.58 -5.50 4.14
N ALA A 259 25.32 -6.39 4.82
CA ALA A 259 24.74 -7.53 5.53
C ALA A 259 23.70 -7.12 6.57
N ASP A 260 23.99 -6.07 7.36
CA ASP A 260 23.08 -5.55 8.38
C ASP A 260 21.77 -5.01 7.77
N ASN A 261 21.85 -4.41 6.59
CA ASN A 261 20.66 -3.95 5.86
C ASN A 261 19.84 -5.13 5.34
N ARG A 262 20.48 -6.18 4.80
CA ARG A 262 19.78 -7.42 4.41
C ARG A 262 19.11 -8.12 5.59
N MET A 263 19.78 -8.18 6.75
CA MET A 263 19.18 -8.71 7.97
C MET A 263 17.97 -7.88 8.42
N SER A 264 18.06 -6.56 8.29
CA SER A 264 16.94 -5.68 8.60
C SER A 264 15.75 -5.93 7.67
N LEU A 265 15.98 -6.10 6.37
CA LEU A 265 14.93 -6.41 5.38
C LEU A 265 14.33 -7.80 5.61
N GLN A 266 15.13 -8.79 6.00
CA GLN A 266 14.63 -10.10 6.40
C GLN A 266 13.70 -9.99 7.61
N ALA A 267 14.07 -9.22 8.64
CA ALA A 267 13.20 -9.02 9.80
C ALA A 267 11.89 -8.27 9.45
N LEU A 268 11.90 -7.40 8.43
CA LEU A 268 10.64 -6.84 7.89
C LEU A 268 9.79 -7.91 7.23
N GLN A 269 10.40 -8.81 6.45
CA GLN A 269 9.67 -9.91 5.80
C GLN A 269 9.08 -10.85 6.85
N ASP A 270 9.88 -11.29 7.82
CA ASP A 270 9.44 -12.17 8.92
C ASP A 270 8.26 -11.54 9.68
N ALA A 271 8.33 -10.24 9.99
CA ALA A 271 7.25 -9.55 10.68
C ALA A 271 5.94 -9.46 9.85
N ALA A 272 6.06 -9.36 8.52
CA ALA A 272 4.90 -9.36 7.63
C ALA A 272 4.30 -10.77 7.48
N ASP A 273 5.15 -11.79 7.38
CA ASP A 273 4.75 -13.20 7.28
C ASP A 273 4.06 -13.66 8.58
N ASP A 274 4.60 -13.27 9.75
CA ASP A 274 3.98 -13.52 11.05
C ASP A 274 2.59 -12.87 11.15
N SER A 275 2.44 -11.63 10.66
CA SER A 275 1.14 -10.93 10.72
C SER A 275 0.08 -11.53 9.80
N TYR A 276 0.49 -12.24 8.75
CA TYR A 276 -0.42 -13.00 7.89
C TYR A 276 -1.14 -14.12 8.65
N ALA A 277 -0.44 -14.82 9.56
CA ALA A 277 -1.02 -15.90 10.36
C ALA A 277 -2.13 -15.41 11.31
N ASP A 278 -2.04 -14.14 11.73
CA ASP A 278 -3.01 -13.49 12.61
C ASP A 278 -4.15 -12.78 11.85
N ARG A 279 -4.25 -12.96 10.52
CA ARG A 279 -5.25 -12.28 9.69
C ARG A 279 -6.68 -12.69 10.06
N ASP A 280 -7.44 -11.72 10.53
CA ASP A 280 -8.89 -11.83 10.78
C ASP A 280 -9.68 -11.22 9.62
N TRP A 281 -10.12 -12.08 8.69
CA TRP A 281 -10.93 -11.72 7.53
C TRP A 281 -12.31 -11.12 7.90
N ASP A 282 -12.90 -11.55 9.01
CA ASP A 282 -14.14 -11.00 9.51
C ASP A 282 -13.93 -9.57 10.02
N ARG A 283 -12.87 -9.31 10.79
CA ARG A 283 -12.49 -7.94 11.21
C ARG A 283 -12.19 -7.07 10.01
N TYR A 284 -11.42 -7.58 9.05
CA TYR A 284 -11.10 -6.88 7.81
C TYR A 284 -12.37 -6.43 7.08
N THR A 285 -13.32 -7.35 6.89
CA THR A 285 -14.59 -7.07 6.20
C THR A 285 -15.48 -6.12 7.00
N ARG A 286 -15.61 -6.32 8.33
CA ARG A 286 -16.39 -5.42 9.21
C ARG A 286 -15.86 -3.98 9.17
N GLN A 287 -14.55 -3.79 9.19
CA GLN A 287 -13.94 -2.46 9.11
C GLN A 287 -14.16 -1.81 7.74
N MET A 288 -14.04 -2.58 6.65
CA MET A 288 -14.37 -2.12 5.31
C MET A 288 -15.83 -1.61 5.23
N VAL A 289 -16.79 -2.40 5.73
CA VAL A 289 -18.21 -1.99 5.82
C VAL A 289 -18.39 -0.74 6.68
N HIS A 290 -17.74 -0.68 7.84
CA HIS A 290 -17.82 0.47 8.75
C HIS A 290 -17.40 1.77 8.07
N PHE A 291 -16.25 1.77 7.39
CA PHE A 291 -15.77 2.96 6.69
C PHE A 291 -16.57 3.27 5.42
N HIS A 292 -17.13 2.26 4.76
CA HIS A 292 -18.05 2.47 3.65
C HIS A 292 -19.31 3.22 4.08
N LEU A 293 -19.97 2.77 5.15
CA LEU A 293 -21.16 3.43 5.71
C LEU A 293 -20.88 4.88 6.10
N ARG A 294 -19.75 5.14 6.79
CA ARG A 294 -19.34 6.51 7.13
C ARG A 294 -19.14 7.39 5.89
N ASN A 295 -18.54 6.87 4.84
CA ASN A 295 -18.33 7.63 3.60
C ASN A 295 -19.65 7.82 2.82
N ALA A 296 -20.53 6.81 2.81
CA ALA A 296 -21.86 6.88 2.23
C ALA A 296 -22.69 8.01 2.86
N GLU A 297 -22.77 8.03 4.19
CA GLU A 297 -23.53 9.02 4.95
C GLU A 297 -22.94 10.44 4.85
N SER A 298 -21.61 10.56 4.92
CA SER A 298 -20.96 11.88 4.99
C SER A 298 -20.97 12.64 3.66
N TRP A 299 -20.80 11.96 2.53
CA TRP A 299 -20.76 12.62 1.21
C TRP A 299 -21.19 11.72 0.06
N GLY A 300 -20.99 10.40 0.17
CA GLY A 300 -21.16 9.43 -0.92
C GLY A 300 -22.56 9.46 -1.50
N ASN A 301 -23.59 9.34 -0.67
CA ASN A 301 -24.99 9.31 -1.09
C ASN A 301 -25.39 10.60 -1.81
N ALA A 302 -24.98 11.76 -1.28
CA ALA A 302 -25.26 13.05 -1.89
C ALA A 302 -24.56 13.22 -3.25
N LYS A 303 -23.33 12.70 -3.39
CA LYS A 303 -22.55 12.79 -4.62
C LYS A 303 -23.05 11.87 -5.73
N THR A 304 -23.44 10.64 -5.39
CA THR A 304 -23.86 9.62 -6.35
C THR A 304 -25.35 9.66 -6.65
N GLY A 305 -26.15 10.26 -5.76
CA GLY A 305 -27.62 10.21 -5.84
C GLY A 305 -28.19 8.82 -5.55
N ALA A 306 -27.41 7.92 -4.97
CA ALA A 306 -27.79 6.54 -4.66
C ALA A 306 -27.59 6.23 -3.17
N ASP A 307 -28.38 5.30 -2.63
CA ASP A 307 -28.13 4.75 -1.29
C ASP A 307 -26.98 3.75 -1.35
N LEU A 308 -25.77 4.21 -0.99
CA LEU A 308 -24.58 3.36 -1.04
C LEU A 308 -24.60 2.28 0.06
N ALA A 309 -25.37 2.44 1.14
CA ALA A 309 -25.49 1.39 2.15
C ALA A 309 -26.13 0.12 1.57
N ALA A 310 -26.97 0.24 0.55
CA ALA A 310 -27.58 -0.89 -0.15
C ALA A 310 -26.57 -1.76 -0.95
N GLN A 311 -25.36 -1.23 -1.22
CA GLN A 311 -24.27 -1.94 -1.89
C GLN A 311 -23.66 -3.04 -1.00
N ILE A 312 -23.83 -2.94 0.32
CA ILE A 312 -23.26 -3.90 1.27
C ILE A 312 -23.99 -5.24 1.16
N ASP A 313 -23.21 -6.30 1.00
CA ASP A 313 -23.70 -7.67 1.09
C ASP A 313 -23.50 -8.21 2.52
N PRO A 314 -24.58 -8.37 3.31
CA PRO A 314 -24.45 -8.82 4.70
C PRO A 314 -24.02 -10.29 4.82
N GLY A 315 -24.13 -11.08 3.75
CA GLY A 315 -23.70 -12.48 3.73
C GLY A 315 -22.27 -12.67 3.23
N PHE A 316 -21.62 -11.61 2.73
CA PHE A 316 -20.29 -11.70 2.15
C PHE A 316 -19.22 -11.37 3.18
N VAL A 317 -18.25 -12.28 3.31
CA VAL A 317 -17.00 -12.04 4.05
C VAL A 317 -15.86 -12.31 3.10
N LEU A 318 -15.00 -11.29 2.89
CA LEU A 318 -13.81 -11.45 2.06
C LEU A 318 -12.93 -12.53 2.70
N ALA A 319 -12.51 -13.53 1.94
CA ALA A 319 -11.72 -14.63 2.46
C ALA A 319 -10.85 -15.25 1.38
N GLU A 320 -9.71 -15.78 1.79
CA GLU A 320 -8.74 -16.45 0.90
C GLU A 320 -9.34 -17.65 0.15
N ARG A 321 -10.43 -18.26 0.63
CA ARG A 321 -11.09 -19.40 -0.06
C ARG A 321 -11.95 -19.00 -1.27
N LEU A 322 -12.35 -17.74 -1.40
CA LEU A 322 -13.26 -17.28 -2.48
C LEU A 322 -12.57 -17.27 -3.85
N SER A 323 -11.27 -16.98 -3.82
CA SER A 323 -10.18 -17.50 -4.65
C SER A 323 -10.44 -18.64 -5.64
N ALA A 324 -11.01 -19.77 -5.19
CA ALA A 324 -11.08 -21.00 -5.99
C ALA A 324 -12.32 -21.08 -6.89
N ALA A 325 -13.23 -20.11 -6.83
CA ALA A 325 -14.57 -20.20 -7.39
C ALA A 325 -14.87 -19.22 -8.55
N GLN A 326 -13.90 -18.43 -9.03
CA GLN A 326 -14.15 -17.49 -10.13
C GLN A 326 -13.90 -18.17 -11.50
N PRO A 327 -14.92 -18.27 -12.38
CA PRO A 327 -14.70 -18.70 -13.76
C PRO A 327 -13.90 -17.64 -14.51
N ALA A 328 -13.02 -18.11 -15.41
CA ALA A 328 -12.16 -17.31 -16.28
C ALA A 328 -12.95 -16.22 -17.05
#